data_AF-A0A382A0Q4-F1
#
_entry.id   AF-A0A382A0Q4-F1
#
_cell.length_a   1.000
_cell.length_b   1.000
_cell.length_c   1.000
_cell.angle_alpha   90.00
_cell.angle_beta   90.00
_cell.angle_gamma   90.00
#
_symmetry.space_group_name_H-M   'P 1'
#
loop_
_entity.id
_entity.type
_entity.pdbx_description
1 polymer ?
#
loop_
_entity_poly.entity_id
_entity_poly.type
_entity_poly.pdbx_seq_one_letter_code
_entity_poly.pdbx_strand_id
1 'polypeptide(L)'
;VQLEHISPGCTIYPFVRIIGPETQIHSGAQIGVRGSVTLENSWIGENAVVGSLGPVTLKDTVVGPKSVLGSGVAEQAVFLGKETMVNDFTTGYGFRIRKGSLYEEDSSSAQHTDTKMTVLFPWNTLGSNINFCDALIAGGTGPELGNFSEVGSGSIHFNYSIRGDKATASLFGDVYQGVFLDQERLFIGGNNTLLGPIKADFGVMTAAGARINGTLSPGLNFGHSTPKGKIDYDSRRFSGALGIVTKQIDFLAELTALFHWYQQVRIGCIS
;
A
#
# COMPACT_ATOMS: atom_id res chain seq x y z
N VAL A 1 23.83 17.49 4.66
CA VAL A 1 22.61 17.71 5.46
C VAL A 1 22.56 19.17 5.87
N GLN A 2 21.40 19.78 5.79
CA GLN A 2 21.13 21.13 6.32
C GLN A 2 20.63 20.96 7.76
N LEU A 3 21.34 21.52 8.74
CA LEU A 3 21.04 21.30 10.16
C LEU A 3 19.72 21.96 10.57
N GLU A 4 19.37 23.06 9.91
CA GLU A 4 18.09 23.77 10.00
C GLU A 4 16.88 22.89 9.65
N HIS A 5 17.07 21.78 8.95
CA HIS A 5 16.02 20.81 8.62
C HIS A 5 15.82 19.74 9.70
N ILE A 6 16.57 19.82 10.81
CA ILE A 6 16.43 18.91 11.95
C ILE A 6 15.81 19.70 13.10
N SER A 7 14.54 19.40 13.37
CA SER A 7 13.77 20.06 14.42
C SER A 7 14.24 19.68 15.82
N PRO A 8 14.16 20.59 16.81
CA PRO A 8 14.42 20.25 18.21
C PRO A 8 13.56 19.09 18.72
N GLY A 9 14.11 18.30 19.64
CA GLY A 9 13.40 17.20 20.30
C GLY A 9 13.40 15.87 19.53
N CYS A 10 13.97 15.80 18.33
CA CYS A 10 14.23 14.52 17.67
C CYS A 10 15.37 13.75 18.37
N THR A 11 15.32 12.42 18.31
CA THR A 11 16.40 11.53 18.79
C THR A 11 16.99 10.76 17.62
N ILE A 12 18.28 10.98 17.36
CA ILE A 12 19.03 10.28 16.30
C ILE A 12 20.02 9.33 16.97
N TYR A 13 19.81 8.03 16.81
CA TYR A 13 20.64 6.98 17.40
C TYR A 13 21.94 6.76 16.58
N PRO A 14 22.93 6.01 17.11
CA PRO A 14 24.14 5.68 16.38
C PRO A 14 23.86 4.98 15.04
N PHE A 15 24.78 5.14 14.08
CA PHE A 15 24.70 4.53 12.74
C PHE A 15 23.55 5.03 11.85
N VAL A 16 23.01 6.20 12.13
CA VAL A 16 22.13 6.93 11.22
C VAL A 16 22.97 7.74 10.23
N ARG A 17 22.68 7.58 8.93
CA ARG A 17 23.28 8.32 7.84
C ARG A 17 22.23 9.23 7.21
N ILE A 18 22.50 10.53 7.19
CA ILE A 18 21.60 11.55 6.63
C ILE A 18 22.25 12.12 5.38
N ILE A 19 21.62 11.89 4.22
CA ILE A 19 22.10 12.24 2.89
C ILE A 19 21.08 13.16 2.21
N GLY A 20 21.58 14.04 1.34
CA GLY A 20 20.74 14.88 0.50
C GLY A 20 20.32 16.20 1.18
N PRO A 21 20.16 17.29 0.42
CA PRO A 21 19.76 18.59 0.97
C PRO A 21 18.29 18.63 1.41
N GLU A 22 17.44 17.81 0.80
CA GLU A 22 15.98 17.81 1.04
C GLU A 22 15.54 16.99 2.26
N THR A 23 16.47 16.33 2.96
CA THR A 23 16.10 15.53 4.14
C THR A 23 15.67 16.42 5.30
N GLN A 24 14.47 16.15 5.83
CA GLN A 24 13.89 16.84 6.98
C GLN A 24 13.52 15.85 8.08
N ILE A 25 13.79 16.22 9.33
CA ILE A 25 13.45 15.43 10.52
C ILE A 25 12.69 16.34 11.48
N HIS A 26 11.42 16.03 11.73
CA HIS A 26 10.52 16.86 12.53
C HIS A 26 10.54 16.48 14.01
N SER A 27 9.87 17.31 14.82
CA SER A 27 9.94 17.25 16.28
C SER A 27 9.52 15.88 16.84
N GLY A 28 10.21 15.40 17.87
CA GLY A 28 9.90 14.11 18.52
C GLY A 28 10.22 12.86 17.70
N ALA A 29 10.67 12.97 16.44
CA ALA A 29 11.01 11.81 15.62
C ALA A 29 12.19 11.02 16.22
N GLN A 30 12.13 9.70 16.14
CA GLN A 30 13.15 8.78 16.65
C GLN A 30 13.72 7.93 15.51
N ILE A 31 15.00 8.10 15.20
CA ILE A 31 15.65 7.50 14.03
C ILE A 31 16.74 6.53 14.45
N GLY A 32 16.62 5.27 14.03
CA GLY A 32 17.62 4.24 14.27
C GLY A 32 17.48 3.53 15.62
N VAL A 33 16.26 3.39 16.12
CA VAL A 33 15.98 2.85 17.46
C VAL A 33 16.58 1.45 17.69
N ARG A 34 16.51 0.56 16.69
CA ARG A 34 17.01 -0.82 16.78
C ARG A 34 17.92 -1.22 15.60
N GLY A 35 18.47 -0.27 14.86
CA GLY A 35 19.33 -0.58 13.72
C GLY A 35 19.83 0.65 12.97
N SER A 36 20.75 0.43 12.02
CA SER A 36 21.24 1.50 11.16
C SER A 36 20.15 2.05 10.24
N VAL A 37 20.14 3.36 10.03
CA VAL A 37 19.17 4.01 9.13
C VAL A 37 19.89 4.85 8.11
N THR A 38 19.52 4.74 6.84
CA THR A 38 19.92 5.67 5.79
C THR A 38 18.70 6.48 5.37
N LEU A 39 18.81 7.80 5.47
CA LEU A 39 17.83 8.77 4.96
C LEU A 39 18.46 9.50 3.78
N GLU A 40 17.81 9.46 2.62
CA GLU A 40 18.21 10.19 1.41
C GLU A 40 17.01 11.00 0.90
N ASN A 41 17.12 12.33 0.90
CA ASN A 41 16.07 13.27 0.49
C ASN A 41 14.67 12.91 1.04
N SER A 42 14.61 12.51 2.31
CA SER A 42 13.38 11.98 2.91
C SER A 42 12.82 12.91 3.97
N TRP A 43 11.50 12.97 4.07
CA TRP A 43 10.79 13.81 5.03
C TRP A 43 10.25 12.94 6.15
N ILE A 44 10.69 13.18 7.39
CA ILE A 44 10.30 12.39 8.57
C ILE A 44 9.48 13.26 9.50
N GLY A 45 8.19 12.95 9.59
CA GLY A 45 7.20 13.71 10.33
C GLY A 45 7.30 13.60 11.85
N GLU A 46 6.49 14.41 12.52
CA GLU A 46 6.53 14.53 13.98
C GLU A 46 6.25 13.20 14.67
N ASN A 47 7.02 12.89 15.71
CA ASN A 47 6.88 11.67 16.51
C ASN A 47 6.98 10.36 15.70
N ALA A 48 7.44 10.41 14.44
CA ALA A 48 7.66 9.20 13.65
C ALA A 48 8.82 8.38 14.22
N VAL A 49 8.70 7.06 14.16
CA VAL A 49 9.72 6.12 14.61
C VAL A 49 10.24 5.33 13.42
N VAL A 50 11.53 5.44 13.14
CA VAL A 50 12.18 4.76 12.01
C VAL A 50 13.20 3.77 12.53
N GLY A 51 13.08 2.51 12.10
CA GLY A 51 13.99 1.44 12.50
C GLY A 51 13.62 0.82 13.85
N SER A 52 12.31 0.66 14.11
CA SER A 52 11.81 0.07 15.37
C SER A 52 12.12 -1.43 15.50
N LEU A 53 12.39 -2.14 14.39
CA LEU A 53 12.67 -3.58 14.36
C LEU A 53 14.03 -3.93 13.74
N GLY A 54 14.81 -2.95 13.26
CA GLY A 54 16.09 -3.21 12.59
C GLY A 54 16.49 -2.13 11.59
N PRO A 55 17.38 -2.45 10.64
CA PRO A 55 17.89 -1.49 9.66
C PRO A 55 16.81 -0.94 8.72
N VAL A 56 16.95 0.32 8.30
CA VAL A 56 16.04 0.96 7.32
C VAL A 56 16.81 1.79 6.29
N THR A 57 16.37 1.75 5.03
CA THR A 57 16.77 2.70 3.99
C THR A 57 15.54 3.42 3.45
N LEU A 58 15.52 4.74 3.57
CA LEU A 58 14.50 5.61 3.00
C LEU A 58 15.14 6.51 1.93
N LYS A 59 14.59 6.49 0.72
CA LYS A 59 15.03 7.34 -0.38
C LYS A 59 13.83 8.04 -1.00
N ASP A 60 13.89 9.36 -1.11
CA ASP A 60 12.80 10.18 -1.66
C ASP A 60 11.44 9.79 -1.04
N THR A 61 11.42 9.54 0.27
CA THR A 61 10.27 8.97 0.98
C THR A 61 9.71 9.97 1.99
N VAL A 62 8.39 10.09 2.03
CA VAL A 62 7.67 10.86 3.04
C VAL A 62 7.14 9.89 4.10
N VAL A 63 7.51 10.11 5.35
CA VAL A 63 7.04 9.37 6.52
C VAL A 63 6.23 10.32 7.38
N GLY A 64 4.91 10.16 7.37
CA GLY A 64 3.97 11.02 8.08
C GLY A 64 4.10 10.99 9.59
N PRO A 65 3.41 11.91 10.29
CA PRO A 65 3.44 11.97 11.75
C PRO A 65 3.06 10.64 12.39
N LYS A 66 3.74 10.29 13.48
CA LYS A 66 3.51 9.09 14.30
C LYS A 66 3.64 7.75 13.56
N SER A 67 4.04 7.73 12.28
CA SER A 67 4.32 6.48 11.58
C SER A 67 5.42 5.69 12.27
N VAL A 68 5.25 4.37 12.36
CA VAL A 68 6.23 3.48 12.97
C VAL A 68 6.70 2.47 11.93
N LEU A 69 7.92 2.67 11.44
CA LEU A 69 8.56 1.81 10.45
C LEU A 69 9.44 0.77 11.15
N GLY A 70 9.18 -0.51 10.84
CA GLY A 70 9.90 -1.66 11.37
C GLY A 70 11.34 -1.75 10.87
N SER A 71 11.56 -2.58 9.85
CA SER A 71 12.86 -2.73 9.18
C SER A 71 12.62 -3.02 7.71
N GLY A 72 13.35 -2.36 6.81
CA GLY A 72 13.10 -2.50 5.37
C GLY A 72 13.59 -1.35 4.52
N VAL A 73 13.10 -1.30 3.28
CA VAL A 73 13.47 -0.28 2.30
C VAL A 73 12.23 0.40 1.74
N ALA A 74 12.23 1.72 1.69
CA ALA A 74 11.22 2.51 0.98
C ALA A 74 11.88 3.48 -0.01
N GLU A 75 11.37 3.54 -1.23
CA GLU A 75 11.88 4.40 -2.31
C GLU A 75 10.72 5.06 -3.05
N GLN A 76 10.70 6.40 -3.11
CA GLN A 76 9.67 7.18 -3.83
C GLN A 76 8.25 6.80 -3.40
N ALA A 77 8.05 6.76 -2.09
CA ALA A 77 6.83 6.31 -1.43
C ALA A 77 6.37 7.30 -0.37
N VAL A 78 5.09 7.22 -0.01
CA VAL A 78 4.47 8.10 0.98
C VAL A 78 3.73 7.25 2.00
N PHE A 79 3.99 7.53 3.28
CA PHE A 79 3.16 7.13 4.41
C PHE A 79 2.56 8.41 4.98
N LEU A 80 1.24 8.54 5.07
CA LEU A 80 0.62 9.79 5.52
C LEU A 80 0.62 9.97 7.04
N GLY A 81 0.78 8.89 7.78
CA GLY A 81 0.92 8.95 9.23
C GLY A 81 0.01 7.98 9.94
N LYS A 82 -0.06 8.16 11.25
CA LYS A 82 -1.01 7.48 12.12
C LYS A 82 -1.81 8.52 12.89
N GLU A 83 -3.12 8.34 12.95
CA GLU A 83 -4.00 9.17 13.78
C GLU A 83 -4.39 8.44 15.07
N THR A 84 -4.45 7.10 14.99
CA THR A 84 -4.87 6.23 16.07
C THR A 84 -3.72 5.35 16.59
N MET A 85 -3.93 4.80 17.79
CA MET A 85 -3.01 3.86 18.45
C MET A 85 -3.52 2.41 18.38
N VAL A 86 -4.50 2.11 17.51
CA VAL A 86 -5.13 0.78 17.45
C VAL A 86 -4.19 -0.27 16.88
N ASN A 87 -3.40 0.10 15.87
CA ASN A 87 -2.25 -0.68 15.43
C ASN A 87 -0.96 0.03 15.85
N ASP A 88 -0.01 -0.72 16.42
CA ASP A 88 1.26 -0.21 16.93
C ASP A 88 2.29 0.10 15.82
N PHE A 89 2.04 -0.35 14.58
CA PHE A 89 2.99 -0.20 13.48
C PHE A 89 2.35 0.34 12.19
N THR A 90 3.18 0.95 11.35
CA THR A 90 2.87 1.24 9.93
C THR A 90 3.47 0.16 9.04
N THR A 91 4.73 -0.24 9.28
CA THR A 91 5.35 -1.36 8.56
C THR A 91 6.06 -2.34 9.50
N GLY A 92 5.99 -3.62 9.19
CA GLY A 92 6.66 -4.69 9.94
C GLY A 92 8.14 -4.89 9.57
N TYR A 93 8.65 -6.09 9.87
CA TYR A 93 10.03 -6.47 9.52
C TYR A 93 10.12 -6.92 8.06
N GLY A 94 11.15 -6.48 7.34
CA GLY A 94 11.42 -6.87 5.96
C GLY A 94 10.50 -6.23 4.92
N PHE A 95 9.97 -5.03 5.17
CA PHE A 95 9.15 -4.34 4.17
C PHE A 95 9.99 -3.88 2.97
N ARG A 96 9.37 -3.85 1.79
CA ARG A 96 9.92 -3.24 0.58
C ARG A 96 8.86 -2.41 -0.14
N ILE A 97 8.88 -1.10 0.07
CA ILE A 97 7.92 -0.18 -0.50
C ILE A 97 8.57 0.54 -1.67
N ARG A 98 8.10 0.29 -2.89
CA ARG A 98 8.69 0.85 -4.10
C ARG A 98 7.87 2.01 -4.63
N LYS A 99 8.46 2.70 -5.61
CA LYS A 99 7.91 3.88 -6.28
C LYS A 99 6.40 3.82 -6.49
N GLY A 100 5.75 4.95 -6.18
CA GLY A 100 4.34 5.17 -6.42
C GLY A 100 3.43 4.43 -5.44
N SER A 101 3.97 3.98 -4.31
CA SER A 101 3.15 3.45 -3.23
C SER A 101 2.74 4.55 -2.26
N LEU A 102 1.46 4.59 -1.91
CA LEU A 102 0.85 5.50 -0.96
C LEU A 102 0.13 4.69 0.11
N TYR A 103 0.51 4.93 1.36
CA TYR A 103 -0.10 4.37 2.55
C TYR A 103 -0.79 5.53 3.25
N GLU A 104 -2.12 5.60 3.17
CA GLU A 104 -2.89 6.62 3.87
C GLU A 104 -2.92 6.38 5.40
N GLU A 105 -3.59 7.26 6.13
CA GLU A 105 -3.64 7.28 7.58
C GLU A 105 -3.96 5.91 8.19
N ASP A 106 -3.12 5.44 9.10
CA ASP A 106 -3.29 4.17 9.80
C ASP A 106 -3.36 2.91 8.90
N SER A 107 -3.10 3.04 7.60
CA SER A 107 -2.83 1.87 6.75
C SER A 107 -1.53 1.20 7.18
N SER A 108 -1.47 -0.12 7.03
CA SER A 108 -0.33 -0.87 7.54
C SER A 108 0.04 -2.08 6.69
N SER A 109 1.30 -2.50 6.80
CA SER A 109 1.78 -3.76 6.23
C SER A 109 2.60 -4.52 7.25
N ALA A 110 2.33 -5.81 7.42
CA ALA A 110 3.04 -6.64 8.39
C ALA A 110 4.44 -7.02 7.88
N GLN A 111 4.87 -8.27 8.08
CA GLN A 111 6.24 -8.69 7.79
C GLN A 111 6.41 -9.13 6.33
N HIS A 112 7.58 -8.87 5.73
CA HIS A 112 7.95 -9.32 4.38
C HIS A 112 6.93 -8.95 3.29
N THR A 113 6.54 -7.67 3.26
CA THR A 113 5.57 -7.14 2.29
C THR A 113 6.28 -6.33 1.20
N ASP A 114 5.95 -6.55 -0.07
CA ASP A 114 6.41 -5.77 -1.22
C ASP A 114 5.24 -5.06 -1.91
N THR A 115 5.30 -3.73 -2.01
CA THR A 115 4.34 -2.93 -2.78
C THR A 115 5.04 -2.05 -3.81
N LYS A 116 4.32 -1.74 -4.90
CA LYS A 116 4.78 -0.85 -5.97
C LYS A 116 3.58 -0.36 -6.74
N MET A 117 3.48 0.96 -6.96
CA MET A 117 2.30 1.56 -7.60
C MET A 117 1.02 1.10 -6.88
N THR A 118 1.01 1.21 -5.55
CA THR A 118 -0.02 0.65 -4.68
C THR A 118 -0.60 1.72 -3.79
N VAL A 119 -1.92 1.84 -3.76
CA VAL A 119 -2.61 2.79 -2.88
C VAL A 119 -3.39 2.00 -1.83
N LEU A 120 -3.05 2.21 -0.56
CA LEU A 120 -3.81 1.72 0.59
C LEU A 120 -4.54 2.91 1.21
N PHE A 121 -5.87 2.89 1.16
CA PHE A 121 -6.72 3.85 1.87
C PHE A 121 -6.61 3.66 3.40
N PRO A 122 -7.19 4.57 4.21
CA PRO A 122 -7.04 4.53 5.64
C PRO A 122 -7.41 3.17 6.24
N TRP A 123 -6.65 2.77 7.26
CA TRP A 123 -6.81 1.53 8.03
C TRP A 123 -6.51 0.22 7.27
N ASN A 124 -6.40 0.27 5.94
CA ASN A 124 -6.21 -0.94 5.15
C ASN A 124 -4.91 -1.64 5.51
N THR A 125 -5.01 -2.94 5.75
CA THR A 125 -3.92 -3.73 6.32
C THR A 125 -3.52 -4.87 5.39
N LEU A 126 -2.24 -4.90 5.05
CA LEU A 126 -1.60 -6.04 4.40
C LEU A 126 -1.01 -6.95 5.47
N GLY A 127 -1.39 -8.24 5.45
CA GLY A 127 -0.75 -9.28 6.23
C GLY A 127 0.71 -9.53 5.83
N SER A 128 1.26 -10.67 6.23
CA SER A 128 2.68 -10.98 6.03
C SER A 128 2.93 -11.75 4.73
N ASN A 129 4.16 -11.69 4.21
CA ASN A 129 4.60 -12.43 3.01
C ASN A 129 3.74 -12.11 1.77
N ILE A 130 3.55 -10.82 1.49
CA ILE A 130 2.67 -10.33 0.43
C ILE A 130 3.47 -9.66 -0.68
N ASN A 131 3.05 -9.87 -1.92
CA ASN A 131 3.39 -8.99 -3.04
C ASN A 131 2.10 -8.38 -3.58
N PHE A 132 1.93 -7.07 -3.42
CA PHE A 132 0.70 -6.37 -3.77
C PHE A 132 1.04 -5.10 -4.57
N CYS A 133 1.15 -5.26 -5.88
CA CYS A 133 1.64 -4.22 -6.80
C CYS A 133 0.58 -3.84 -7.83
N ASP A 134 0.62 -2.60 -8.33
CA ASP A 134 -0.33 -2.06 -9.32
C ASP A 134 -1.78 -2.29 -8.84
N ALA A 135 -2.09 -1.84 -7.61
CA ALA A 135 -3.38 -2.09 -6.98
C ALA A 135 -3.82 -0.91 -6.11
N LEU A 136 -5.14 -0.70 -6.05
CA LEU A 136 -5.77 0.22 -5.10
C LEU A 136 -6.73 -0.59 -4.24
N ILE A 137 -6.66 -0.40 -2.93
CA ILE A 137 -7.62 -0.96 -1.99
C ILE A 137 -8.21 0.14 -1.11
N ALA A 138 -9.53 0.20 -1.08
CA ALA A 138 -10.37 1.10 -0.28
C ALA A 138 -11.25 0.30 0.68
N GLY A 139 -12.16 0.99 1.37
CA GLY A 139 -13.23 0.36 2.15
C GLY A 139 -12.87 0.11 3.61
N GLY A 140 -13.89 0.08 4.44
CA GLY A 140 -13.79 0.04 5.88
C GLY A 140 -14.35 1.30 6.53
N THR A 141 -14.67 1.19 7.81
CA THR A 141 -15.36 2.22 8.60
C THR A 141 -14.60 2.64 9.86
N GLY A 142 -13.39 2.11 10.05
CA GLY A 142 -12.53 2.40 11.19
C GLY A 142 -11.36 1.43 11.33
N PRO A 143 -10.43 1.72 12.25
CA PRO A 143 -9.24 0.92 12.49
C PRO A 143 -9.48 -0.34 13.34
N GLU A 144 -10.65 -0.50 13.96
CA GLU A 144 -10.91 -1.62 14.86
C GLU A 144 -11.03 -2.96 14.12
N LEU A 145 -10.79 -4.06 14.84
CA LEU A 145 -10.92 -5.41 14.30
C LEU A 145 -12.33 -5.62 13.72
N GLY A 146 -12.37 -5.95 12.43
CA GLY A 146 -13.62 -6.11 11.70
C GLY A 146 -14.17 -4.83 11.07
N ASN A 147 -13.48 -3.70 11.15
CA ASN A 147 -13.90 -2.47 10.47
C ASN A 147 -12.99 -2.12 9.28
N PHE A 148 -11.70 -2.48 9.30
CA PHE A 148 -10.76 -2.18 8.22
C PHE A 148 -10.73 -3.26 7.13
N SER A 149 -10.32 -2.89 5.90
CA SER A 149 -10.09 -3.88 4.84
C SER A 149 -8.74 -4.58 4.97
N GLU A 150 -8.71 -5.89 4.72
CA GLU A 150 -7.53 -6.71 4.91
C GLU A 150 -7.16 -7.51 3.65
N VAL A 151 -5.86 -7.57 3.35
CA VAL A 151 -5.29 -8.60 2.47
C VAL A 151 -4.49 -9.59 3.31
N GLY A 152 -5.03 -10.80 3.45
CA GLY A 152 -4.49 -11.83 4.31
C GLY A 152 -3.11 -12.34 3.87
N SER A 153 -2.34 -12.79 4.84
CA SER A 153 -0.94 -13.22 4.68
C SER A 153 -0.74 -14.26 3.56
N GLY A 154 0.36 -14.18 2.83
CA GLY A 154 0.72 -15.08 1.73
C GLY A 154 0.00 -14.81 0.41
N SER A 155 -0.84 -13.78 0.35
CA SER A 155 -1.54 -13.41 -0.89
C SER A 155 -0.63 -12.68 -1.87
N ILE A 156 -0.73 -13.04 -3.14
CA ILE A 156 0.09 -12.47 -4.23
C ILE A 156 -0.81 -11.91 -5.32
N HIS A 157 -0.59 -10.64 -5.67
CA HIS A 157 -1.19 -10.01 -6.84
C HIS A 157 -0.30 -10.15 -8.06
N PHE A 158 -0.75 -10.95 -9.02
CA PHE A 158 -0.09 -11.16 -10.30
C PHE A 158 -0.47 -10.04 -11.26
N ASN A 159 0.44 -9.07 -11.38
CA ASN A 159 0.30 -7.81 -12.10
C ASN A 159 0.99 -7.79 -13.48
N TYR A 160 1.23 -8.96 -14.08
CA TYR A 160 1.77 -9.08 -15.44
C TYR A 160 0.92 -10.07 -16.25
N SER A 161 0.67 -9.72 -17.51
CA SER A 161 0.14 -10.68 -18.48
C SER A 161 1.20 -11.75 -18.82
N ILE A 162 0.78 -12.86 -19.43
CA ILE A 162 1.70 -13.89 -19.97
C ILE A 162 2.72 -13.28 -20.96
N ARG A 163 2.37 -12.15 -21.60
CA ARG A 163 3.23 -11.42 -22.54
C ARG A 163 4.25 -10.51 -21.84
N GLY A 164 4.09 -10.29 -20.54
CA GLY A 164 4.84 -9.30 -19.78
C GLY A 164 4.25 -7.89 -19.80
N ASP A 165 2.99 -7.72 -20.25
CA ASP A 165 2.35 -6.41 -20.25
C ASP A 165 1.92 -6.00 -18.84
N LYS A 166 2.18 -4.74 -18.47
CA LYS A 166 1.67 -4.09 -17.24
C LYS A 166 0.29 -3.47 -17.46
N ALA A 167 -0.69 -4.29 -17.81
CA ALA A 167 -2.08 -3.87 -18.06
C ALA A 167 -3.06 -4.63 -17.16
N THR A 168 -2.69 -4.87 -15.91
CA THR A 168 -3.43 -5.75 -15.00
C THR A 168 -3.63 -5.10 -13.64
N ALA A 169 -3.63 -3.76 -13.58
CA ALA A 169 -3.89 -3.04 -12.35
C ALA A 169 -5.30 -3.39 -11.82
N SER A 170 -5.42 -3.51 -10.50
CA SER A 170 -6.62 -4.01 -9.84
C SER A 170 -7.22 -3.02 -8.86
N LEU A 171 -8.56 -2.95 -8.87
CA LEU A 171 -9.38 -2.16 -7.95
C LEU A 171 -10.04 -3.09 -6.93
N PHE A 172 -9.81 -2.81 -5.65
CA PHE A 172 -10.45 -3.44 -4.51
C PHE A 172 -11.26 -2.38 -3.75
N GLY A 173 -12.53 -2.23 -4.13
CA GLY A 173 -13.28 -0.99 -3.90
C GLY A 173 -12.97 0.07 -4.95
N ASP A 174 -13.50 1.27 -4.75
CA ASP A 174 -13.28 2.44 -5.59
C ASP A 174 -12.93 3.69 -4.77
N VAL A 175 -12.49 4.75 -5.44
CA VAL A 175 -12.12 6.01 -4.80
C VAL A 175 -13.37 6.85 -4.55
N TYR A 176 -14.26 6.98 -5.54
CA TYR A 176 -15.35 7.94 -5.47
C TYR A 176 -16.35 7.67 -4.33
N GLN A 177 -16.52 6.43 -3.88
CA GLN A 177 -17.22 6.12 -2.62
C GLN A 177 -16.23 5.97 -1.46
N GLY A 178 -15.06 5.38 -1.71
CA GLY A 178 -14.09 5.05 -0.67
C GLY A 178 -13.55 6.24 0.12
N VAL A 179 -13.48 7.44 -0.47
CA VAL A 179 -12.97 8.65 0.21
C VAL A 179 -13.87 9.15 1.34
N PHE A 180 -15.12 8.67 1.42
CA PHE A 180 -16.05 9.01 2.50
C PHE A 180 -15.88 8.14 3.75
N LEU A 181 -15.04 7.09 3.67
CA LEU A 181 -14.65 6.24 4.80
C LEU A 181 -15.83 5.60 5.56
N ASP A 182 -16.92 5.32 4.84
CA ASP A 182 -18.18 4.76 5.35
C ASP A 182 -18.61 3.50 4.59
N GLN A 183 -17.70 2.90 3.83
CA GLN A 183 -17.96 1.75 2.97
C GLN A 183 -17.66 0.42 3.67
N GLU A 184 -18.35 -0.65 3.28
CA GLU A 184 -18.09 -1.98 3.82
C GLU A 184 -16.63 -2.42 3.57
N ARG A 185 -16.03 -3.07 4.57
CA ARG A 185 -14.67 -3.61 4.45
C ARG A 185 -14.59 -4.70 3.38
N LEU A 186 -13.43 -4.81 2.75
CA LEU A 186 -13.05 -6.00 1.97
C LEU A 186 -12.23 -6.96 2.83
N PHE A 187 -12.43 -8.26 2.66
CA PHE A 187 -11.62 -9.28 3.32
C PHE A 187 -11.06 -10.25 2.29
N ILE A 188 -9.79 -10.10 1.92
CA ILE A 188 -9.11 -11.05 1.04
C ILE A 188 -8.42 -12.10 1.91
N GLY A 189 -8.90 -13.34 1.90
CA GLY A 189 -8.32 -14.43 2.68
C GLY A 189 -6.82 -14.65 2.41
N GLY A 190 -6.12 -15.30 3.33
CA GLY A 190 -4.69 -15.59 3.18
C GLY A 190 -4.38 -16.58 2.06
N ASN A 191 -3.12 -16.57 1.61
CA ASN A 191 -2.56 -17.47 0.60
C ASN A 191 -3.32 -17.45 -0.74
N ASN A 192 -3.86 -16.28 -1.11
CA ASN A 192 -4.64 -16.14 -2.34
C ASN A 192 -3.76 -15.84 -3.55
N THR A 193 -4.19 -16.36 -4.70
CA THR A 193 -3.66 -16.01 -6.02
C THR A 193 -4.60 -15.00 -6.66
N LEU A 194 -4.22 -13.72 -6.67
CA LEU A 194 -5.01 -12.64 -7.24
C LEU A 194 -4.49 -12.32 -8.65
N LEU A 195 -5.22 -12.72 -9.69
CA LEU A 195 -4.82 -12.50 -11.08
C LEU A 195 -5.45 -11.21 -11.60
N GLY A 196 -4.64 -10.16 -11.73
CA GLY A 196 -5.09 -8.89 -12.28
C GLY A 196 -5.46 -8.99 -13.77
N PRO A 197 -6.27 -8.05 -14.30
CA PRO A 197 -6.96 -6.99 -13.56
C PRO A 197 -8.21 -7.50 -12.85
N ILE A 198 -8.33 -7.17 -11.56
CA ILE A 198 -9.50 -7.45 -10.71
C ILE A 198 -10.28 -6.15 -10.49
N LYS A 199 -11.61 -6.27 -10.44
CA LYS A 199 -12.50 -5.21 -9.94
C LYS A 199 -13.39 -5.83 -8.86
N ALA A 200 -13.16 -5.49 -7.61
CA ALA A 200 -13.94 -5.99 -6.48
C ALA A 200 -14.78 -4.87 -5.89
N ASP A 201 -16.05 -5.14 -5.63
CA ASP A 201 -16.94 -4.22 -4.92
C ASP A 201 -16.63 -4.20 -3.40
N PHE A 202 -17.11 -3.18 -2.69
CA PHE A 202 -17.10 -3.18 -1.22
C PHE A 202 -17.87 -4.39 -0.66
N GLY A 203 -17.50 -4.88 0.52
CA GLY A 203 -18.13 -6.07 1.11
C GLY A 203 -17.70 -7.41 0.49
N VAL A 204 -16.80 -7.41 -0.49
CA VAL A 204 -16.20 -8.64 -1.03
C VAL A 204 -15.37 -9.35 0.05
N MET A 205 -15.63 -10.64 0.20
CA MET A 205 -14.81 -11.55 0.98
C MET A 205 -14.30 -12.67 0.09
N THR A 206 -13.07 -13.15 0.30
CA THR A 206 -12.55 -14.32 -0.40
C THR A 206 -12.14 -15.41 0.58
N ALA A 207 -12.37 -16.68 0.20
CA ALA A 207 -11.81 -17.80 0.95
C ALA A 207 -10.27 -17.76 0.90
N ALA A 208 -9.61 -18.32 1.92
CA ALA A 208 -8.17 -18.51 1.91
C ALA A 208 -7.76 -19.59 0.89
N GLY A 209 -6.58 -19.45 0.26
CA GLY A 209 -6.09 -20.37 -0.77
C GLY A 209 -6.81 -20.25 -2.12
N ALA A 210 -7.67 -19.25 -2.30
CA ALA A 210 -8.47 -19.05 -3.49
C ALA A 210 -7.65 -18.46 -4.65
N ARG A 211 -8.02 -18.86 -5.88
CA ARG A 211 -7.56 -18.24 -7.13
C ARG A 211 -8.64 -17.30 -7.65
N ILE A 212 -8.36 -16.01 -7.62
CA ILE A 212 -9.32 -14.92 -7.85
C ILE A 212 -8.94 -14.17 -9.12
N ASN A 213 -9.92 -13.82 -9.95
CA ASN A 213 -9.75 -12.99 -11.14
C ASN A 213 -11.07 -12.31 -11.52
N GLY A 214 -11.02 -11.32 -12.41
CA GLY A 214 -12.21 -10.71 -12.99
C GLY A 214 -12.94 -9.76 -12.06
N THR A 215 -14.28 -9.78 -12.08
CA THR A 215 -15.11 -8.91 -11.26
C THR A 215 -15.68 -9.70 -10.08
N LEU A 216 -15.64 -9.13 -8.87
CA LEU A 216 -16.13 -9.75 -7.64
C LEU A 216 -17.24 -8.92 -7.04
N SER A 217 -18.30 -9.60 -6.60
CA SER A 217 -19.46 -8.99 -5.96
C SER A 217 -19.45 -9.25 -4.45
N PRO A 218 -20.18 -8.44 -3.66
CA PRO A 218 -20.18 -8.55 -2.20
C PRO A 218 -20.52 -9.95 -1.70
N GLY A 219 -19.93 -10.34 -0.56
CA GLY A 219 -20.07 -11.68 0.02
C GLY A 219 -18.87 -12.61 -0.23
N LEU A 220 -19.00 -13.88 0.18
CA LEU A 220 -17.90 -14.84 0.16
C LEU A 220 -17.69 -15.47 -1.22
N ASN A 221 -16.53 -15.21 -1.81
CA ASN A 221 -16.08 -15.70 -3.10
C ASN A 221 -15.06 -16.85 -2.91
N PHE A 222 -15.42 -18.06 -3.35
CA PHE A 222 -14.57 -19.25 -3.23
C PHE A 222 -13.45 -19.36 -4.30
N GLY A 223 -13.45 -18.45 -5.27
CA GLY A 223 -12.49 -18.44 -6.37
C GLY A 223 -12.69 -19.58 -7.38
N HIS A 224 -11.68 -19.78 -8.23
CA HIS A 224 -11.73 -20.69 -9.36
C HIS A 224 -10.81 -21.90 -9.17
N SER A 225 -11.21 -23.05 -9.71
CA SER A 225 -10.35 -24.22 -9.82
C SER A 225 -9.16 -23.95 -10.74
N THR A 226 -7.98 -24.48 -10.40
CA THR A 226 -6.81 -24.43 -11.27
C THR A 226 -7.06 -25.20 -12.58
N PRO A 227 -6.96 -24.55 -13.76
CA PRO A 227 -7.11 -25.25 -15.03
C PRO A 227 -6.02 -26.32 -15.19
N LYS A 228 -6.38 -27.48 -15.75
CA LYS A 228 -5.46 -28.57 -16.09
C LYS A 228 -5.28 -28.64 -17.61
N GLY A 229 -4.04 -28.84 -18.06
CA GLY A 229 -3.72 -29.06 -19.48
C GLY A 229 -2.80 -28.01 -20.09
N LYS A 230 -2.65 -28.07 -21.41
CA LYS A 230 -1.85 -27.16 -22.23
C LYS A 230 -2.73 -26.65 -23.37
N ILE A 231 -2.63 -25.35 -23.65
CA ILE A 231 -3.15 -24.75 -24.88
C ILE A 231 -1.98 -24.16 -25.67
N ASP A 232 -2.11 -24.10 -26.99
CA ASP A 232 -1.17 -23.33 -27.80
C ASP A 232 -1.39 -21.84 -27.57
N TYR A 233 -0.31 -21.10 -27.41
CA TYR A 233 -0.32 -19.68 -27.10
C TYR A 233 0.32 -18.88 -28.22
N ASP A 234 -0.48 -18.08 -28.94
CA ASP A 234 0.02 -17.14 -29.94
C ASP A 234 0.11 -15.73 -29.34
N SER A 235 1.33 -15.28 -29.06
CA SER A 235 1.62 -13.94 -28.51
C SER A 235 1.31 -12.79 -29.48
N ARG A 236 0.73 -13.04 -30.65
CA ARG A 236 0.21 -11.98 -31.54
C ARG A 236 -1.28 -11.74 -31.36
N ARG A 237 -2.01 -12.67 -30.72
CA ARG A 237 -3.45 -12.55 -30.50
C ARG A 237 -3.74 -11.99 -29.10
N PHE A 238 -4.45 -10.85 -29.06
CA PHE A 238 -4.87 -10.23 -27.81
C PHE A 238 -6.26 -10.73 -27.40
N SER A 239 -6.30 -11.83 -26.67
CA SER A 239 -7.55 -12.38 -26.14
C SER A 239 -8.02 -11.56 -24.94
N GLY A 240 -9.32 -11.21 -24.90
CA GLY A 240 -9.90 -10.46 -23.77
C GLY A 240 -9.45 -9.00 -23.67
N ALA A 241 -8.86 -8.44 -24.73
CA ALA A 241 -8.29 -7.09 -24.74
C ALA A 241 -9.27 -6.02 -24.29
N LEU A 242 -10.52 -6.06 -24.78
CA LEU A 242 -11.56 -5.10 -24.41
C LEU A 242 -11.79 -5.09 -22.89
N GLY A 243 -11.93 -6.26 -22.27
CA GLY A 243 -12.15 -6.37 -20.82
C GLY A 243 -10.96 -5.90 -19.98
N ILE A 244 -9.73 -6.07 -20.49
CA ILE A 244 -8.52 -5.52 -19.88
C ILE A 244 -8.55 -3.99 -19.99
N VAL A 245 -8.71 -3.45 -21.20
CA VAL A 245 -8.72 -2.02 -21.47
C VAL A 245 -9.77 -1.31 -20.64
N THR A 246 -11.00 -1.84 -20.57
CA THR A 246 -12.07 -1.28 -19.73
C THR A 246 -11.64 -1.17 -18.27
N LYS A 247 -11.10 -2.24 -17.67
CA LYS A 247 -10.66 -2.20 -16.26
C LYS A 247 -9.47 -1.25 -16.03
N GLN A 248 -8.58 -1.11 -17.01
CA GLN A 248 -7.48 -0.15 -16.89
C GLN A 248 -7.95 1.30 -17.05
N ILE A 249 -8.96 1.57 -17.89
CA ILE A 249 -9.62 2.87 -17.95
C ILE A 249 -10.28 3.19 -16.60
N ASP A 250 -11.01 2.23 -16.02
CA ASP A 250 -11.60 2.39 -14.68
C ASP A 250 -10.51 2.73 -13.64
N PHE A 251 -9.40 1.98 -13.61
CA PHE A 251 -8.30 2.23 -12.67
C PHE A 251 -7.71 3.65 -12.82
N LEU A 252 -7.50 4.12 -14.05
CA LEU A 252 -7.01 5.48 -14.31
C LEU A 252 -8.03 6.54 -13.91
N ALA A 253 -9.33 6.29 -14.11
CA ALA A 253 -10.39 7.17 -13.67
C ALA A 253 -10.40 7.31 -12.14
N GLU A 254 -10.27 6.20 -11.40
CA GLU A 254 -10.16 6.22 -9.94
C GLU A 254 -8.91 6.97 -9.46
N LEU A 255 -7.75 6.77 -10.08
CA LEU A 255 -6.55 7.57 -9.75
C LEU A 255 -6.73 9.06 -10.02
N THR A 256 -7.45 9.41 -11.08
CA THR A 256 -7.77 10.82 -11.41
C THR A 256 -8.73 11.41 -10.37
N ALA A 257 -9.73 10.64 -9.93
CA ALA A 257 -10.62 11.02 -8.83
C ALA A 257 -9.82 11.25 -7.54
N LEU A 258 -8.89 10.35 -7.20
CA LEU A 258 -8.06 10.46 -6.01
C LEU A 258 -7.17 11.70 -6.06
N PHE A 259 -6.55 11.96 -7.20
CA PHE A 259 -5.73 13.14 -7.41
C PHE A 259 -6.54 14.44 -7.14
N HIS A 260 -7.76 14.52 -7.67
CA HIS A 260 -8.62 15.68 -7.43
C HIS A 260 -9.13 15.75 -5.99
N TRP A 261 -9.45 14.63 -5.35
CA TRP A 261 -9.77 14.58 -3.92
C TRP A 261 -8.66 15.20 -3.07
N TYR A 262 -7.40 14.81 -3.34
CA TYR A 262 -6.26 15.39 -2.65
C TYR A 262 -6.13 16.89 -2.90
N GLN A 263 -6.16 17.31 -4.17
CA GLN A 263 -5.94 18.71 -4.52
C GLN A 263 -7.04 19.64 -3.99
N GLN A 264 -8.30 19.25 -4.15
CA GLN A 264 -9.44 20.14 -3.93
C GLN A 264 -9.97 20.04 -2.50
N VAL A 265 -9.88 18.85 -1.89
CA VAL A 265 -10.44 18.62 -0.55
C VAL A 265 -9.34 18.52 0.48
N ARG A 266 -8.44 17.53 0.38
CA ARG A 266 -7.43 17.34 1.44
C ARG A 266 -6.47 18.51 1.57
N ILE A 267 -5.99 19.07 0.47
CA ILE A 267 -5.09 20.23 0.46
C ILE A 267 -5.90 21.52 0.40
N GLY A 268 -6.88 21.60 -0.50
CA GLY A 268 -7.67 22.81 -0.75
C GLY A 268 -8.50 23.29 0.44
N CYS A 269 -8.84 22.41 1.39
CA CYS A 269 -9.59 22.77 2.60
C CYS A 269 -8.72 22.98 3.85
N ILE A 270 -7.39 22.81 3.77
CA ILE A 270 -6.47 23.18 4.85
C ILE A 270 -6.16 24.68 4.68
N SER A 271 -6.96 25.51 5.34
CA SER A 271 -6.76 26.96 5.48
C SER A 271 -6.08 27.31 6.79
#